data_AF-A0A8X8W3T2-F1
#
_entry.id   AF-A0A8X8W3T2-F1
#
_cell.length_a   1.000
_cell.length_b   1.000
_cell.length_c   1.000
_cell.angle_alpha   90.00
_cell.angle_beta   90.00
_cell.angle_gamma   90.00
#
_symmetry.space_group_name_H-M   'P 1'
#
loop_
_entity.id
_entity.type
_entity.pdbx_description
1 polymer ?
#
loop_
_entity_poly.entity_id
_entity_poly.type
_entity_poly.pdbx_seq_one_letter_code
_entity_poly.pdbx_strand_id
1 'polypeptide(L)'
;MHEIFSVLQLLGEDRIKMFGFTVKTMQNGFGSPQSPSTVARVESSSPKTDVGEIDKRAPFESVKAAVNLFGKVISPKARPITKKTKAEEQKLLERETQHHMVIKELEFYREQLRSAENDKAQAKQDLHKANLALHDLTGKLENLSESKQAAIKATEAMKRRAAELEVQQTEAPKWKLELDLERERYKDSSGELIVAKQELANLRQDFNAALGAKLTAKEVAEMAIKALREVYLPEENLGRKIEEATEAIKLLREQLNDQGAAAAPC
;
A
#
# COMPACT_ATOMS: atom_id res chain seq x y z
N MET A 1 3.35 -12.95 29.06
CA MET A 1 3.33 -13.74 27.80
C MET A 1 1.89 -14.07 27.41
N HIS A 2 0.98 -13.10 27.34
CA HIS A 2 -0.42 -13.35 26.93
C HIS A 2 -1.09 -12.18 26.18
N GLU A 3 -0.38 -11.06 25.99
CA GLU A 3 -0.93 -9.85 25.36
C GLU A 3 -0.46 -9.64 23.90
N ILE A 4 0.45 -10.47 23.38
CA ILE A 4 1.00 -10.32 22.01
C ILE A 4 0.21 -11.14 20.97
N PHE A 5 -0.68 -12.05 21.41
CA PHE A 5 -1.48 -12.88 20.50
C PHE A 5 -2.77 -12.22 19.98
N SER A 6 -3.17 -11.05 20.49
CA SER A 6 -4.43 -10.39 20.08
C SER A 6 -4.32 -9.53 18.82
N VAL A 7 -3.13 -9.22 18.31
CA VAL A 7 -2.97 -8.31 17.16
C VAL A 7 -2.83 -9.05 15.82
N LEU A 8 -2.68 -10.38 15.83
CA LEU A 8 -2.52 -11.19 14.62
C LEU A 8 -3.81 -11.91 14.18
N GLN A 9 -4.99 -11.38 14.53
CA GLN A 9 -6.28 -11.98 14.18
C GLN A 9 -7.27 -10.97 13.57
N LEU A 10 -6.76 -10.07 12.72
CA LEU A 10 -7.57 -9.06 12.03
C LEU A 10 -7.29 -8.92 10.52
N LEU A 11 -6.60 -9.88 9.89
CA LEU A 11 -6.44 -9.93 8.44
C LEU A 11 -6.54 -11.37 7.94
N GLY A 12 -7.76 -11.89 7.89
CA GLY A 12 -8.01 -13.20 7.31
C GLY A 12 -9.40 -13.70 7.62
N GLU A 13 -10.39 -13.23 6.85
CA GLU A 13 -11.54 -14.03 6.39
C GLU A 13 -12.56 -13.16 5.63
N ASP A 14 -12.09 -12.33 4.68
CA ASP A 14 -12.98 -11.92 3.59
C ASP A 14 -13.10 -13.09 2.61
N ARG A 15 -14.02 -13.99 2.98
CA ARG A 15 -14.65 -14.95 2.09
C ARG A 15 -15.15 -14.21 0.85
N ILE A 16 -14.36 -14.25 -0.21
CA ILE A 16 -14.84 -13.99 -1.57
C ILE A 16 -15.78 -15.15 -1.94
N LYS A 17 -17.04 -15.06 -1.48
CA LYS A 17 -18.16 -15.74 -2.11
C LYS A 17 -18.53 -14.96 -3.36
N MET A 18 -17.80 -15.19 -4.47
CA MET A 18 -18.21 -14.70 -5.79
C MET A 18 -18.55 -15.87 -6.69
N PHE A 19 -19.59 -16.64 -6.34
CA PHE A 19 -20.32 -17.46 -7.32
C PHE A 19 -21.74 -17.70 -6.80
N GLY A 20 -22.72 -17.01 -7.41
CA GLY A 20 -24.14 -17.27 -7.17
C GLY A 20 -25.05 -16.09 -7.53
N PHE A 21 -25.47 -15.98 -8.79
CA PHE A 21 -26.87 -16.14 -9.22
C PHE A 21 -27.08 -15.72 -10.68
N THR A 22 -27.75 -16.57 -11.43
CA THR A 22 -28.34 -16.28 -12.74
C THR A 22 -29.75 -15.74 -12.52
N VAL A 23 -30.11 -14.58 -13.09
CA VAL A 23 -31.50 -14.28 -13.49
C VAL A 23 -31.50 -13.49 -14.80
N LYS A 24 -32.35 -14.00 -15.69
CA LYS A 24 -32.72 -13.62 -17.04
C LYS A 24 -33.78 -12.51 -16.98
N THR A 25 -33.67 -11.43 -17.75
CA THR A 25 -34.87 -10.70 -18.20
C THR A 25 -34.68 -10.24 -19.65
N MET A 26 -35.70 -10.54 -20.46
CA MET A 26 -35.85 -10.13 -21.85
C MET A 26 -36.53 -8.78 -21.91
N GLN A 27 -36.15 -7.92 -22.87
CA GLN A 27 -37.06 -6.90 -23.35
C GLN A 27 -36.82 -6.60 -24.84
N ASN A 28 -37.77 -7.08 -25.66
CA ASN A 28 -37.99 -6.67 -27.03
C ASN A 28 -38.47 -5.21 -27.08
N GLY A 29 -38.00 -4.44 -28.07
CA GLY A 29 -38.49 -3.10 -28.37
C GLY A 29 -38.34 -2.78 -29.86
N PHE A 30 -39.46 -2.86 -30.57
CA PHE A 30 -39.69 -2.41 -31.94
C PHE A 30 -39.23 -0.95 -32.18
N GLY A 31 -38.76 -0.63 -33.39
CA GLY A 31 -38.60 0.76 -33.82
C GLY A 31 -37.91 0.94 -35.17
N SER A 32 -38.68 0.85 -36.26
CA SER A 32 -38.40 1.55 -37.53
C SER A 32 -39.33 2.78 -37.55
N PRO A 33 -38.90 3.98 -38.00
CA PRO A 33 -39.23 4.34 -39.39
C PRO A 33 -38.28 5.34 -40.10
N GLN A 34 -38.31 5.23 -41.44
CA GLN A 34 -38.31 6.24 -42.51
C GLN A 34 -37.42 7.51 -42.48
N SER A 35 -36.77 7.70 -43.64
CA SER A 35 -36.09 8.87 -44.21
C SER A 35 -36.98 10.13 -44.31
N PRO A 36 -36.40 11.34 -44.49
CA PRO A 36 -36.29 11.88 -45.85
C PRO A 36 -35.02 12.71 -46.19
N SER A 37 -34.93 12.98 -47.49
CA SER A 37 -33.96 13.69 -48.35
C SER A 37 -33.36 15.03 -47.88
N THR A 38 -32.15 15.40 -48.39
CA THR A 38 -31.93 16.45 -49.45
C THR A 38 -30.43 16.79 -49.67
N VAL A 39 -29.93 16.44 -50.87
CA VAL A 39 -29.05 17.15 -51.86
C VAL A 39 -27.73 17.88 -51.45
N ALA A 40 -26.62 17.44 -52.08
CA ALA A 40 -25.60 18.21 -52.86
C ALA A 40 -24.22 17.50 -52.80
N ARG A 41 -23.29 17.47 -53.77
CA ARG A 41 -23.17 17.78 -55.21
C ARG A 41 -21.67 17.50 -55.57
N VAL A 42 -21.39 16.57 -56.52
CA VAL A 42 -20.35 16.63 -57.63
C VAL A 42 -18.86 16.51 -57.13
N GLU A 43 -17.91 15.67 -57.60
CA GLU A 43 -17.45 15.17 -58.92
C GLU A 43 -16.62 13.85 -58.77
N SER A 44 -16.82 12.87 -59.65
CA SER A 44 -15.95 12.45 -60.78
C SER A 44 -15.00 11.28 -60.51
N SER A 45 -15.35 10.09 -61.02
CA SER A 45 -14.49 9.31 -61.93
C SER A 45 -15.27 8.07 -62.41
N SER A 46 -15.41 7.95 -63.73
CA SER A 46 -16.21 6.98 -64.50
C SER A 46 -15.98 5.50 -64.16
N PRO A 47 -17.04 4.66 -64.15
CA PRO A 47 -16.91 3.22 -64.34
C PRO A 47 -17.02 2.86 -65.83
N LYS A 48 -16.10 2.01 -66.30
CA LYS A 48 -16.16 1.39 -67.62
C LYS A 48 -17.41 0.51 -67.68
N THR A 49 -18.39 0.93 -68.47
CA THR A 49 -19.51 0.10 -68.91
C THR A 49 -18.99 -0.93 -69.91
N ASP A 50 -19.00 -2.19 -69.50
CA ASP A 50 -18.98 -3.34 -70.39
C ASP A 50 -20.32 -3.41 -71.12
N VAL A 51 -20.38 -2.72 -72.27
CA VAL A 51 -21.53 -2.75 -73.17
C VAL A 51 -21.27 -3.86 -74.16
N GLY A 52 -21.96 -4.99 -73.98
CA GLY A 52 -21.91 -6.11 -74.92
C GLY A 52 -22.13 -5.63 -76.35
N GLU A 53 -21.29 -6.12 -77.27
CA GLU A 53 -21.45 -5.94 -78.71
C GLU A 53 -22.85 -6.40 -79.14
N ILE A 54 -23.74 -5.44 -79.37
CA ILE A 54 -25.02 -5.71 -80.00
C ILE A 54 -24.75 -5.88 -81.49
N ASP A 55 -25.10 -7.05 -82.02
CA ASP A 55 -25.05 -7.34 -83.46
C ASP A 55 -25.94 -6.32 -84.21
N LYS A 56 -25.30 -5.38 -84.93
CA LYS A 56 -25.96 -4.33 -85.72
C LYS A 56 -26.18 -4.73 -87.18
N ARG A 57 -26.02 -6.01 -87.54
CA ARG A 57 -26.33 -6.46 -88.89
C ARG A 57 -27.82 -6.24 -89.16
N ALA A 58 -28.12 -5.69 -90.34
CA ALA A 58 -29.51 -5.55 -90.76
C ALA A 58 -30.16 -6.95 -90.76
N PRO A 59 -31.38 -7.14 -90.20
CA PRO A 59 -32.01 -8.46 -90.12
C PRO A 59 -32.17 -9.16 -91.48
N PHE A 60 -32.12 -8.39 -92.57
CA PHE A 60 -32.06 -8.84 -93.95
C PHE A 60 -31.18 -7.86 -94.76
N GLU A 61 -30.38 -8.40 -95.69
CA GLU A 61 -29.42 -7.60 -96.49
C GLU A 61 -30.09 -6.75 -97.59
N SER A 62 -31.36 -7.01 -97.92
CA SER A 62 -32.13 -6.29 -98.94
C SER A 62 -33.63 -6.52 -98.78
N VAL A 63 -34.46 -5.54 -99.15
CA VAL A 63 -35.92 -5.71 -99.26
C VAL A 63 -36.27 -6.87 -100.20
N LYS A 64 -35.49 -7.10 -101.26
CA LYS A 64 -35.66 -8.25 -102.15
C LYS A 64 -35.33 -9.57 -101.46
N ALA A 65 -34.37 -9.58 -100.53
CA ALA A 65 -34.04 -10.76 -99.72
C ALA A 65 -35.13 -11.07 -98.70
N ALA A 66 -35.69 -10.06 -98.03
CA ALA A 66 -36.84 -10.21 -97.15
C ALA A 66 -38.09 -10.72 -97.91
N VAL A 67 -38.36 -10.13 -99.08
CA VAL A 67 -39.46 -10.57 -99.96
C VAL A 67 -39.20 -11.98 -100.51
N ASN A 68 -37.96 -12.45 -100.66
CA ASN A 68 -37.71 -13.85 -101.01
C ASN A 68 -37.89 -14.80 -99.80
N LEU A 69 -37.55 -14.33 -98.59
CA LEU A 69 -37.70 -15.11 -97.36
C LEU A 69 -39.18 -15.38 -97.03
N PHE A 70 -40.05 -14.39 -97.27
CA PHE A 70 -41.49 -14.48 -97.00
C PHE A 70 -42.35 -14.67 -98.26
N GLY A 71 -41.92 -14.22 -99.43
CA GLY A 71 -42.65 -14.30 -100.70
C GLY A 71 -42.53 -15.64 -101.40
N LYS A 72 -41.76 -16.58 -100.85
CA LYS A 72 -41.97 -18.02 -101.10
C LYS A 72 -43.14 -18.54 -100.25
N VAL A 73 -44.29 -17.84 -100.32
CA VAL A 73 -45.59 -18.40 -99.95
C VAL A 73 -45.95 -19.39 -101.05
N ILE A 74 -45.34 -20.57 -101.00
CA ILE A 74 -46.05 -21.76 -101.46
C ILE A 74 -47.21 -21.86 -100.49
N SER A 75 -48.37 -21.37 -100.92
CA SER A 75 -49.68 -21.72 -100.35
C SER A 75 -49.58 -23.14 -99.83
N PRO A 76 -49.92 -23.45 -98.57
CA PRO A 76 -50.04 -24.83 -98.16
C PRO A 76 -51.20 -25.42 -98.98
N LYS A 77 -50.86 -25.98 -100.15
CA LYS A 77 -51.57 -27.11 -100.73
C LYS A 77 -51.75 -28.05 -99.55
N ALA A 78 -52.98 -28.15 -99.08
CA ALA A 78 -53.36 -28.91 -97.91
C ALA A 78 -52.56 -30.21 -97.89
N ARG A 79 -51.58 -30.31 -96.98
CA ARG A 79 -51.04 -31.61 -96.64
C ARG A 79 -52.24 -32.37 -96.07
N PRO A 80 -52.51 -33.60 -96.51
CA PRO A 80 -53.56 -34.38 -95.89
C PRO A 80 -53.22 -34.42 -94.40
N ILE A 81 -54.25 -34.37 -93.54
CA ILE A 81 -54.12 -34.71 -92.13
C ILE A 81 -53.59 -36.15 -92.10
N THR A 82 -52.26 -36.30 -92.12
CA THR A 82 -51.60 -37.56 -91.87
C THR A 82 -51.89 -37.80 -90.41
N LYS A 83 -52.88 -38.67 -90.16
CA LYS A 83 -53.06 -39.35 -88.89
C LYS A 83 -51.65 -39.74 -88.45
N LYS A 84 -51.14 -39.15 -87.38
CA LYS A 84 -49.80 -39.50 -86.87
C LYS A 84 -49.77 -41.03 -86.81
N THR A 85 -48.74 -41.63 -87.38
CA THR A 85 -48.64 -43.09 -87.29
C THR A 85 -48.48 -43.44 -85.81
N LYS A 86 -49.08 -44.53 -85.35
CA LYS A 86 -49.07 -44.96 -83.93
C LYS A 86 -47.65 -44.97 -83.32
N ALA A 87 -46.62 -45.19 -84.15
CA ALA A 87 -45.20 -45.13 -83.77
C ALA A 87 -44.69 -43.70 -83.47
N GLU A 88 -45.15 -42.68 -84.18
CA GLU A 88 -44.77 -41.28 -83.93
C GLU A 88 -45.40 -40.74 -82.64
N GLU A 89 -46.65 -41.08 -82.35
CA GLU A 89 -47.31 -40.75 -81.08
C GLU A 89 -46.62 -41.41 -79.89
N GLN A 90 -46.22 -42.68 -80.04
CA GLN A 90 -45.49 -43.40 -79.00
C GLN A 90 -44.10 -42.78 -78.73
N LYS A 91 -43.39 -42.34 -79.78
CA LYS A 91 -42.10 -41.63 -79.65
C LYS A 91 -42.26 -40.22 -79.04
N LEU A 92 -43.39 -39.56 -79.26
CA LEU A 92 -43.72 -38.30 -78.60
C LEU A 92 -43.98 -38.51 -77.11
N LEU A 93 -44.75 -39.55 -76.75
CA LEU A 93 -45.03 -39.90 -75.35
C LEU A 93 -43.75 -40.29 -74.59
N GLU A 94 -42.85 -41.03 -75.24
CA GLU A 94 -41.53 -41.37 -74.68
C GLU A 94 -40.69 -40.11 -74.41
N ARG A 95 -40.64 -39.17 -75.37
CA ARG A 95 -39.95 -37.89 -75.17
C ARG A 95 -40.57 -37.04 -74.07
N GLU A 96 -41.89 -37.02 -73.96
CA GLU A 96 -42.59 -36.29 -72.91
C GLU A 96 -42.31 -36.89 -71.52
N THR A 97 -42.27 -38.23 -71.43
CA THR A 97 -41.88 -38.93 -70.19
C THR A 97 -40.44 -38.61 -69.80
N GLN A 98 -39.50 -38.65 -70.75
CA GLN A 98 -38.10 -38.27 -70.53
C GLN A 98 -38.00 -36.80 -70.08
N HIS A 99 -38.73 -35.89 -70.71
CA HIS A 99 -38.76 -34.48 -70.32
C HIS A 99 -39.25 -34.30 -68.88
N HIS A 100 -40.31 -35.02 -68.49
CA HIS A 100 -40.82 -34.98 -67.12
C HIS A 100 -39.81 -35.54 -66.10
N MET A 101 -39.05 -36.58 -66.45
CA MET A 101 -37.96 -37.08 -65.60
C MET A 101 -36.85 -36.05 -65.41
N VAL A 102 -36.42 -35.38 -66.49
CA VAL A 102 -35.39 -34.33 -66.42
C VAL A 102 -35.84 -33.15 -65.55
N ILE A 103 -37.12 -32.76 -65.62
CA ILE A 103 -37.68 -31.73 -64.75
C ILE A 103 -37.56 -32.13 -63.26
N LYS A 104 -37.91 -33.38 -62.91
CA LYS A 104 -37.79 -33.87 -61.53
C LYS A 104 -36.34 -33.90 -61.03
N GLU A 105 -35.41 -34.35 -61.86
CA GLU A 105 -33.98 -34.32 -61.52
C GLU A 105 -33.48 -32.88 -61.31
N LEU A 106 -33.93 -31.93 -62.16
CA LEU A 106 -33.62 -30.51 -62.00
C LEU A 106 -34.15 -29.94 -60.68
N GLU A 107 -35.39 -30.27 -60.32
CA GLU A 107 -36.00 -29.85 -59.05
C GLU A 107 -35.22 -30.43 -57.85
N PHE A 108 -34.83 -31.70 -57.93
CA PHE A 108 -34.01 -32.36 -56.91
C PHE A 108 -32.67 -31.66 -56.72
N TYR A 109 -31.94 -31.36 -57.79
CA TYR A 109 -30.65 -30.66 -57.69
C TYR A 109 -30.80 -29.20 -57.23
N ARG A 110 -31.90 -28.52 -57.58
CA ARG A 110 -32.20 -27.17 -57.07
C ARG A 110 -32.42 -27.18 -55.57
N GLU A 111 -33.13 -28.17 -55.04
CA GLU A 111 -33.34 -28.28 -53.59
C GLU A 111 -32.03 -28.57 -52.86
N GLN A 112 -31.20 -29.48 -53.40
CA GLN A 112 -29.87 -29.73 -52.85
C GLN A 112 -28.98 -28.49 -52.85
N LEU A 113 -28.99 -27.71 -53.93
CA LEU A 113 -28.25 -26.45 -54.01
C LEU A 113 -28.71 -25.47 -52.92
N ARG A 114 -30.03 -25.32 -52.74
CA ARG A 114 -30.61 -24.44 -51.72
C ARG A 114 -30.22 -24.90 -50.31
N SER A 115 -30.27 -26.21 -50.04
CA SER A 115 -29.83 -26.77 -48.75
C SER A 115 -28.35 -26.46 -48.50
N ALA A 116 -27.48 -26.71 -49.47
CA ALA A 116 -26.05 -26.44 -49.35
C ALA A 116 -25.74 -24.95 -49.17
N GLU A 117 -26.49 -24.06 -49.82
CA GLU A 117 -26.37 -22.61 -49.64
C GLU A 117 -26.77 -22.17 -48.22
N ASN A 118 -27.85 -22.75 -47.67
CA ASN A 118 -28.27 -22.51 -46.29
C ASN A 118 -27.22 -23.01 -45.29
N ASP A 119 -26.71 -24.23 -45.46
CA ASP A 119 -25.66 -24.79 -44.59
C ASP A 119 -24.39 -23.93 -44.64
N LYS A 120 -24.02 -23.43 -45.82
CA LYS A 120 -22.90 -22.51 -45.99
C LYS A 120 -23.13 -21.17 -45.28
N ALA A 121 -24.35 -20.62 -45.36
CA ALA A 121 -24.70 -19.38 -44.68
C ALA A 121 -24.63 -19.56 -43.15
N GLN A 122 -25.16 -20.68 -42.66
CA GLN A 122 -25.12 -21.05 -41.24
C GLN A 122 -23.67 -21.22 -40.75
N ALA A 123 -22.85 -21.98 -41.48
CA ALA A 123 -21.44 -22.19 -41.16
C ALA A 123 -20.65 -20.87 -41.11
N LYS A 124 -20.93 -19.93 -42.02
CA LYS A 124 -20.32 -18.59 -41.98
C LYS A 124 -20.74 -17.78 -40.76
N GLN A 125 -22.02 -17.85 -40.38
CA GLN A 125 -22.50 -17.16 -39.19
C GLN A 125 -21.86 -17.73 -37.92
N ASP A 126 -21.73 -19.06 -37.83
CA ASP A 126 -21.15 -19.72 -36.68
C ASP A 126 -19.64 -19.49 -36.59
N LEU A 127 -18.93 -19.47 -37.73
CA LEU A 127 -17.53 -19.03 -37.79
C LEU A 127 -17.36 -17.59 -37.27
N HIS A 128 -18.25 -16.68 -37.68
CA HIS A 128 -18.20 -15.30 -37.20
C HIS A 128 -18.41 -15.22 -35.69
N LYS A 129 -19.40 -15.92 -35.14
CA LYS A 129 -19.62 -16.01 -33.68
C LYS A 129 -18.41 -16.60 -32.95
N ALA A 130 -17.81 -17.65 -33.50
CA ALA A 130 -16.61 -18.27 -32.93
C ALA A 130 -15.42 -17.30 -32.91
N ASN A 131 -15.23 -16.52 -33.97
CA ASN A 131 -14.18 -15.49 -34.04
C ASN A 131 -14.39 -14.37 -33.01
N LEU A 132 -15.64 -13.92 -32.81
CA LEU A 132 -15.96 -12.93 -31.77
C LEU A 132 -15.66 -13.49 -30.37
N ALA A 133 -16.05 -14.73 -30.10
CA ALA A 133 -15.77 -15.40 -28.84
C ALA A 133 -14.26 -15.59 -28.60
N LEU A 134 -13.50 -15.93 -29.65
CA LEU A 134 -12.05 -16.02 -29.60
C LEU A 134 -11.44 -14.68 -29.21
N HIS A 135 -11.82 -13.60 -29.88
CA HIS A 135 -11.29 -12.26 -29.57
C HIS A 135 -11.61 -11.82 -28.13
N ASP A 136 -12.84 -12.07 -27.65
CA ASP A 136 -13.25 -11.77 -26.27
C ASP A 136 -12.42 -12.58 -25.25
N LEU A 137 -12.24 -13.88 -25.48
CA LEU A 137 -11.43 -14.73 -24.62
C LEU A 137 -9.96 -14.35 -24.63
N THR A 138 -9.40 -14.01 -25.79
CA THR A 138 -8.03 -13.50 -25.90
C THR A 138 -7.84 -12.22 -25.10
N GLY A 139 -8.75 -11.25 -25.22
CA GLY A 139 -8.69 -10.02 -24.43
C GLY A 139 -8.82 -10.27 -22.93
N LYS A 140 -9.69 -11.19 -22.50
CA LYS A 140 -9.79 -11.61 -21.09
C LYS A 140 -8.50 -12.26 -20.58
N LEU A 141 -7.84 -13.07 -21.41
CA LEU A 141 -6.59 -13.73 -21.06
C LEU A 141 -5.43 -12.72 -20.91
N GLU A 142 -5.36 -11.74 -21.81
CA GLU A 142 -4.38 -10.64 -21.74
C GLU A 142 -4.56 -9.84 -20.44
N ASN A 143 -5.78 -9.40 -20.15
CA ASN A 143 -6.10 -8.68 -18.90
C ASN A 143 -5.75 -9.50 -17.65
N LEU A 144 -6.06 -10.81 -17.65
CA LEU A 144 -5.71 -11.70 -16.54
C LEU A 144 -4.19 -11.85 -16.38
N SER A 145 -3.46 -11.93 -17.49
CA SER A 145 -1.99 -12.00 -17.51
C SER A 145 -1.36 -10.73 -16.93
N GLU A 146 -1.83 -9.56 -17.35
CA GLU A 146 -1.39 -8.26 -16.83
C GLU A 146 -1.68 -8.13 -15.33
N SER A 147 -2.89 -8.49 -14.90
CA SER A 147 -3.28 -8.49 -13.48
C SER A 147 -2.40 -9.42 -12.65
N LYS A 148 -2.12 -10.63 -13.13
CA LYS A 148 -1.17 -11.57 -12.50
C LYS A 148 0.22 -10.95 -12.38
N GLN A 149 0.73 -10.33 -13.43
CA GLN A 149 2.06 -9.70 -13.40
C GLN A 149 2.12 -8.52 -12.42
N ALA A 150 1.05 -7.72 -12.33
CA ALA A 150 0.93 -6.65 -11.35
C ALA A 150 0.93 -7.19 -9.92
N ALA A 151 0.18 -8.27 -9.65
CA ALA A 151 0.17 -8.93 -8.35
C ALA A 151 1.56 -9.46 -7.96
N ILE A 152 2.28 -10.10 -8.90
CA ILE A 152 3.67 -10.55 -8.66
C ILE A 152 4.56 -9.37 -8.27
N LYS A 153 4.56 -8.28 -9.06
CA LYS A 153 5.34 -7.07 -8.75
C LYS A 153 4.99 -6.49 -7.38
N ALA A 154 3.71 -6.46 -7.02
CA ALA A 154 3.27 -5.99 -5.71
C ALA A 154 3.81 -6.87 -4.57
N THR A 155 3.73 -8.20 -4.71
CA THR A 155 4.27 -9.13 -3.70
C THR A 155 5.79 -9.03 -3.57
N GLU A 156 6.52 -8.84 -4.67
CA GLU A 156 7.96 -8.61 -4.65
C GLU A 156 8.32 -7.29 -3.96
N ALA A 157 7.56 -6.21 -4.23
CA ALA A 157 7.74 -4.92 -3.56
C ALA A 157 7.49 -5.04 -2.04
N MET A 158 6.45 -5.77 -1.63
CA MET A 158 6.18 -6.05 -0.22
C MET A 158 7.31 -6.86 0.43
N LYS A 159 7.82 -7.89 -0.25
CA LYS A 159 8.97 -8.68 0.24
C LYS A 159 10.22 -7.83 0.41
N ARG A 160 10.54 -6.94 -0.54
CA ARG A 160 11.66 -5.99 -0.42
C ARG A 160 11.49 -5.07 0.79
N ARG A 161 10.29 -4.51 0.99
CA ARG A 161 9.99 -3.66 2.15
C ARG A 161 10.10 -4.41 3.47
N ALA A 162 9.64 -5.67 3.53
CA ALA A 162 9.77 -6.50 4.71
C ALA A 162 11.25 -6.77 5.05
N ALA A 163 12.07 -7.11 4.04
CA ALA A 163 13.51 -7.30 4.24
C ALA A 163 14.22 -6.01 4.70
N GLU A 164 13.85 -4.85 4.17
CA GLU A 164 14.40 -3.56 4.62
C GLU A 164 14.05 -3.26 6.08
N LEU A 165 12.82 -3.55 6.50
CA LEU A 165 12.40 -3.42 7.90
C LEU A 165 13.09 -4.43 8.84
N GLU A 166 13.35 -5.65 8.37
CA GLU A 166 14.15 -6.63 9.12
C GLU A 166 15.59 -6.15 9.30
N VAL A 167 16.23 -5.62 8.26
CA VAL A 167 17.58 -5.02 8.38
C VAL A 167 17.58 -3.89 9.40
N GLN A 168 16.61 -2.97 9.32
CA GLN A 168 16.44 -1.89 10.30
C GLN A 168 16.16 -2.39 11.72
N GLN A 169 15.56 -3.57 11.89
CA GLN A 169 15.38 -4.20 13.22
C GLN A 169 16.64 -4.90 13.73
N THR A 170 17.44 -5.51 12.85
CA THR A 170 18.68 -6.22 13.22
C THR A 170 19.79 -5.27 13.66
N GLU A 171 19.76 -4.02 13.19
CA GLU A 171 20.40 -2.93 13.90
C GLU A 171 19.64 -2.73 15.21
N ALA A 172 20.06 -3.46 16.27
CA ALA A 172 19.57 -3.24 17.62
C ALA A 172 19.55 -1.72 17.83
N PRO A 173 18.36 -1.11 18.04
CA PRO A 173 18.21 0.30 17.76
C PRO A 173 19.28 1.07 18.51
N LYS A 174 20.05 1.90 17.81
CA LYS A 174 21.14 2.70 18.42
C LYS A 174 20.71 3.34 19.75
N TRP A 175 19.44 3.75 19.83
CA TRP A 175 18.81 4.27 21.04
C TRP A 175 18.75 3.30 22.23
N LYS A 176 18.64 1.98 22.03
CA LYS A 176 18.68 0.97 23.12
C LYS A 176 20.05 0.91 23.76
N LEU A 177 21.10 0.84 22.94
CA LEU A 177 22.47 0.82 23.45
C LEU A 177 22.83 2.13 24.15
N GLU A 178 22.38 3.27 23.60
CA GLU A 178 22.53 4.59 24.21
C GLU A 178 21.74 4.72 25.52
N LEU A 179 20.51 4.18 25.57
CA LEU A 179 19.70 4.11 26.79
C LEU A 179 20.35 3.26 27.88
N ASP A 180 20.89 2.10 27.52
CA ASP A 180 21.56 1.20 28.47
C ASP A 180 22.84 1.85 29.02
N LEU A 181 23.62 2.53 28.17
CA LEU A 181 24.78 3.31 28.61
C LEU A 181 24.39 4.42 29.58
N GLU A 182 23.33 5.16 29.28
CA GLU A 182 22.85 6.26 30.14
C GLU A 182 22.32 5.74 31.48
N ARG A 183 21.69 4.55 31.49
CA ARG A 183 21.25 3.89 32.72
C ARG A 183 22.42 3.50 33.62
N GLU A 184 23.51 2.96 33.06
CA GLU A 184 24.71 2.66 33.85
C GLU A 184 25.34 3.95 34.39
N ARG A 185 25.45 5.02 33.58
CA ARG A 185 25.92 6.34 34.07
C ARG A 185 25.06 6.88 35.22
N TYR A 186 23.74 6.76 35.12
CA TYR A 186 22.82 7.17 36.17
C TYR A 186 23.04 6.36 37.46
N LYS A 187 23.24 5.04 37.33
CA LYS A 187 23.50 4.15 38.47
C LYS A 187 24.81 4.50 39.16
N ASP A 188 25.86 4.78 38.41
CA ASP A 188 27.16 5.21 38.94
C ASP A 188 27.03 6.55 39.68
N SER A 189 26.42 7.56 39.06
CA SER A 189 26.19 8.87 39.68
C SER A 189 25.29 8.78 40.92
N SER A 190 24.27 7.92 40.90
CA SER A 190 23.44 7.66 42.08
C SER A 190 24.23 6.99 43.20
N GLY A 191 25.17 6.10 42.87
CA GLY A 191 26.09 5.47 43.83
C GLY A 191 27.01 6.50 44.49
N GLU A 192 27.64 7.36 43.68
CA GLU A 192 28.47 8.47 44.15
C GLU A 192 27.69 9.41 45.08
N LEU A 193 26.44 9.74 44.74
CA LEU A 193 25.58 10.57 45.58
C LEU A 193 25.29 9.92 46.93
N ILE A 194 25.08 8.59 46.97
CA ILE A 194 24.88 7.86 48.23
C ILE A 194 26.15 7.93 49.09
N VAL A 195 27.32 7.72 48.49
CA VAL A 195 28.61 7.81 49.19
C VAL A 195 28.81 9.22 49.75
N ALA A 196 28.64 10.26 48.94
CA ALA A 196 28.78 11.66 49.36
C ALA A 196 27.80 12.03 50.50
N LYS A 197 26.57 11.50 50.48
CA LYS A 197 25.61 11.68 51.57
C LYS A 197 26.09 11.00 52.87
N GLN A 198 26.66 9.81 52.77
CA GLN A 198 27.21 9.11 53.93
C GLN A 198 28.42 9.85 54.52
N GLU A 199 29.32 10.33 53.67
CA GLU A 199 30.47 11.14 54.11
C GLU A 199 30.03 12.44 54.80
N LEU A 200 29.03 13.13 54.27
CA LEU A 200 28.45 14.32 54.90
C LEU A 200 27.86 14.01 56.29
N ALA A 201 27.18 12.87 56.43
CA ALA A 201 26.64 12.44 57.72
C ALA A 201 27.76 12.17 58.74
N ASN A 202 28.83 11.49 58.32
CA ASN A 202 30.00 11.24 59.17
C ASN A 202 30.66 12.56 59.59
N LEU A 203 30.87 13.49 58.66
CA LEU A 203 31.49 14.79 58.97
C LEU A 203 30.67 15.62 59.96
N ARG A 204 29.33 15.54 59.89
CA ARG A 204 28.45 16.19 60.88
C ARG A 204 28.59 15.57 62.26
N GLN A 205 28.72 14.25 62.35
CA GLN A 205 28.95 13.55 63.61
C GLN A 205 30.31 13.95 64.20
N ASP A 206 31.36 13.94 63.40
CA ASP A 206 32.71 14.33 63.81
C ASP A 206 32.77 15.78 64.28
N PHE A 207 32.10 16.69 63.56
CA PHE A 207 31.99 18.09 63.95
C PHE A 207 31.29 18.25 65.30
N ASN A 208 30.17 17.56 65.53
CA ASN A 208 29.47 17.60 66.81
C ASN A 208 30.33 17.03 67.95
N ALA A 209 31.07 15.95 67.69
CA ALA A 209 32.00 15.37 68.67
C ALA A 209 33.14 16.35 69.01
N ALA A 210 33.75 16.98 68.01
CA ALA A 210 34.79 17.97 68.19
C ALA A 210 34.28 19.21 68.94
N LEU A 211 33.06 19.66 68.65
CA LEU A 211 32.42 20.76 69.38
C LEU A 211 32.18 20.40 70.84
N GLY A 212 31.68 19.18 71.12
CA GLY A 212 31.52 18.66 72.47
C GLY A 212 32.83 18.61 73.23
N ALA A 213 33.90 18.06 72.62
CA ALA A 213 35.23 18.02 73.21
C ALA A 213 35.81 19.42 73.49
N LYS A 214 35.54 20.39 72.61
CA LYS A 214 35.95 21.79 72.83
C LYS A 214 35.23 22.41 74.02
N LEU A 215 33.94 22.15 74.19
CA LEU A 215 33.16 22.65 75.31
C LEU A 215 33.65 22.05 76.64
N THR A 216 33.87 20.74 76.70
CA THR A 216 34.41 20.09 77.90
C THR A 216 35.82 20.57 78.23
N ALA A 217 36.69 20.73 77.22
CA ALA A 217 38.03 21.29 77.44
C ALA A 217 37.96 22.73 77.99
N LYS A 218 37.00 23.54 77.53
CA LYS A 218 36.76 24.89 78.06
C LYS A 218 36.30 24.84 79.52
N GLU A 219 35.35 23.98 79.85
CA GLU A 219 34.86 23.80 81.23
C GLU A 219 35.99 23.34 82.16
N VAL A 220 36.81 22.38 81.74
CA VAL A 220 37.99 21.92 82.50
C VAL A 220 39.01 23.04 82.69
N ALA A 221 39.28 23.85 81.66
CA ALA A 221 40.17 25.00 81.79
C ALA A 221 39.62 26.06 82.75
N GLU A 222 38.31 26.36 82.71
CA GLU A 222 37.66 27.27 83.64
C GLU A 222 37.72 26.75 85.09
N MET A 223 37.50 25.44 85.30
CA MET A 223 37.66 24.80 86.61
C MET A 223 39.11 24.87 87.10
N ALA A 224 40.09 24.62 86.25
CA ALA A 224 41.50 24.71 86.58
C ALA A 224 41.90 26.15 86.96
N ILE A 225 41.41 27.17 86.24
CA ILE A 225 41.63 28.59 86.58
C ILE A 225 41.02 28.93 87.94
N LYS A 226 39.81 28.46 88.23
CA LYS A 226 39.16 28.66 89.54
C LYS A 226 39.95 28.00 90.68
N ALA A 227 40.35 26.75 90.51
CA ALA A 227 41.17 26.03 91.48
C ALA A 227 42.52 26.73 91.70
N LEU A 228 43.16 27.22 90.64
CA LEU A 228 44.40 28.01 90.75
C LEU A 228 44.15 29.28 91.57
N ARG A 229 43.11 30.05 91.26
CA ARG A 229 42.75 31.28 92.01
C ARG A 229 42.56 31.00 93.50
N GLU A 230 41.90 29.89 93.86
CA GLU A 230 41.71 29.49 95.26
C GLU A 230 43.03 29.13 95.98
N VAL A 231 44.02 28.58 95.27
CA VAL A 231 45.35 28.26 95.83
C VAL A 231 46.19 29.52 96.06
N TYR A 232 46.14 30.50 95.17
CA TYR A 232 46.95 31.73 95.28
C TYR A 232 46.30 32.84 96.13
N LEU A 233 44.99 32.84 96.33
CA LEU A 233 44.30 33.83 97.19
C LEU A 233 44.85 33.86 98.63
N PRO A 234 45.09 32.70 99.29
CA PRO A 234 45.72 32.66 100.61
C PRO A 234 47.15 33.20 100.59
N GLU A 235 47.93 32.95 99.53
CA GLU A 235 49.31 33.42 99.40
C GLU A 235 49.36 34.95 99.31
N GLU A 236 48.52 35.56 98.47
CA GLU A 236 48.38 37.03 98.41
C GLU A 236 47.94 37.63 99.75
N ASN A 237 47.01 36.96 100.45
CA ASN A 237 46.54 37.41 101.77
C ASN A 237 47.62 37.26 102.85
N LEU A 238 48.42 36.20 102.83
CA LEU A 238 49.54 36.01 103.74
C LEU A 238 50.65 37.03 103.48
N GLY A 239 50.96 37.32 102.21
CA GLY A 239 51.91 38.37 101.83
C GLY A 239 51.51 39.73 102.41
N ARG A 240 50.24 40.11 102.25
CA ARG A 240 49.70 41.35 102.84
C ARG A 240 49.84 41.38 104.36
N LYS A 241 49.50 40.28 105.05
CA LYS A 241 49.63 40.17 106.51
C LYS A 241 51.09 40.27 106.99
N ILE A 242 52.03 39.71 106.25
CA ILE A 242 53.47 39.80 106.57
C ILE A 242 53.95 41.24 106.41
N GLU A 243 53.53 41.93 105.35
CA GLU A 243 53.88 43.33 105.11
C GLU A 243 53.32 44.24 106.21
N GLU A 244 52.04 44.06 106.57
CA GLU A 244 51.40 44.73 107.73
C GLU A 244 52.18 44.47 109.04
N ALA A 245 52.53 43.21 109.32
CA ALA A 245 53.31 42.86 110.52
C ALA A 245 54.72 43.46 110.49
N THR A 246 55.35 43.54 109.33
CA THR A 246 56.69 44.13 109.16
C THR A 246 56.66 45.64 109.41
N GLU A 247 55.65 46.35 108.89
CA GLU A 247 55.46 47.77 109.19
C GLU A 247 55.15 48.01 110.68
N ALA A 248 54.32 47.17 111.30
CA ALA A 248 54.08 47.24 112.74
C ALA A 248 55.36 47.05 113.57
N ILE A 249 56.23 46.10 113.18
CA ILE A 249 57.54 45.90 113.81
C ILE A 249 58.44 47.12 113.63
N LYS A 250 58.47 47.75 112.44
CA LYS A 250 59.23 48.98 112.20
C LYS A 250 58.76 50.10 113.12
N LEU A 251 57.45 50.34 113.22
CA LEU A 251 56.88 51.36 114.10
C LEU A 251 57.20 51.10 115.58
N LEU A 252 57.09 49.86 116.06
CA LEU A 252 57.46 49.50 117.43
C LEU A 252 58.95 49.72 117.71
N ARG A 253 59.82 49.41 116.72
CA ARG A 253 61.26 49.69 116.82
C ARG A 253 61.54 51.19 116.88
N GLU A 254 60.86 52.00 116.06
CA GLU A 254 60.96 53.46 116.11
C GLU A 254 60.57 53.99 117.49
N GLN A 255 59.42 53.55 118.03
CA GLN A 255 58.96 53.92 119.38
C GLN A 255 59.96 53.52 120.48
N LEU A 256 60.58 52.34 120.39
CA LEU A 256 61.63 51.91 121.33
C LEU A 256 62.91 52.74 121.20
N ASN A 257 63.26 53.17 119.98
CA ASN A 257 64.43 54.00 119.73
C ASN A 257 64.22 55.43 120.26
N ASP A 258 63.01 55.97 120.14
CA ASP A 258 62.61 57.26 120.73
C ASP A 258 62.59 57.20 122.27
N GLN A 259 62.18 56.07 122.85
CA GLN A 259 62.27 55.85 124.31
C GLN A 259 63.71 55.62 124.80
N GLY A 260 64.59 55.08 123.96
CA GLY A 260 66.04 54.96 124.24
C GLY A 260 66.81 56.28 124.08
N ALA A 261 66.38 57.15 123.16
CA ALA A 261 66.95 58.49 122.96
C ALA A 261 66.50 59.50 124.04
N ALA A 262 65.43 59.21 124.79
CA ALA A 262 65.03 59.98 125.98
C ALA A 262 65.81 59.58 127.26
N ALA A 263 66.70 58.59 127.20
CA ALA A 263 67.43 58.06 128.36
C ALA A 263 68.96 58.33 128.36
N ALA A 264 69.48 59.28 127.56
CA ALA A 264 70.84 59.79 127.71
C ALA A 264 70.97 61.22 127.14
N PRO A 265 71.82 62.14 127.67
CA PRO A 265 72.61 62.13 128.91
C PRO A 265 72.50 63.44 129.74
N CYS A 266 72.94 63.40 131.01
CA CYS A 266 73.81 64.37 131.69
C CYS A 266 74.19 63.82 133.07
#